data_AF-A0A2Z3JG58-F1
#
_entry.id   AF-A0A2Z3JG58-F1
#
_cell.length_a   1.000
_cell.length_b   1.000
_cell.length_c   1.000
_cell.angle_alpha   90.00
_cell.angle_beta   90.00
_cell.angle_gamma   90.00
#
_symmetry.space_group_name_H-M   'P 1'
#
loop_
_entity.id
_entity.type
_entity.pdbx_description
1 polymer ?
#
loop_
_entity_poly.entity_id
_entity_poly.type
_entity_poly.pdbx_seq_one_letter_code
_entity_poly.pdbx_strand_id
1 'polypeptide(L)'
;MGKRFWTAERDALLTELYPHAEWNEVQAALGSSKKAIALRAFRLGLTRKHIHRLERTCTKCGKAFTCSPSRLKYDSVMFCSIACKNAAWREDGAGERLAREVVPCEACGLEFRRPRGGPQRFCSPACVIVWRDDPMRESRIQRRQARLTLNCVKCGKSFEKLACQTKDGRGRFCSRACNGSWVIAHREHVRESQLERGFADKLRGAGLIFETQFKFQGFAIDIAFPALKVAVEVDGDYWHSFPKAQARDKKKDALLTAEGWRVLRLPEHLIKRDPDRALEEVLNAVA
;
A
#
# COMPACT_ATOMS: atom_id res chain seq x y z
N MET A 1 39.40 0.63 16.32
CA MET A 1 38.33 1.39 15.61
C MET A 1 37.00 1.15 16.31
N GLY A 2 36.60 2.06 17.22
CA GLY A 2 35.42 1.89 18.06
C GLY A 2 34.13 1.89 17.23
N LYS A 3 33.28 0.88 17.45
CA LYS A 3 31.91 0.86 16.92
C LYS A 3 31.23 2.16 17.38
N ARG A 4 30.86 3.03 16.44
CA ARG A 4 30.12 4.28 16.71
C ARG A 4 28.72 3.93 17.19
N PHE A 5 28.60 3.56 18.46
CA PHE A 5 27.33 3.29 19.11
C PHE A 5 26.56 4.59 19.35
N TRP A 6 25.23 4.52 19.26
CA TRP A 6 24.34 5.61 19.63
C TRP A 6 24.24 5.66 21.16
N THR A 7 24.66 6.77 21.76
CA THR A 7 24.53 7.06 23.19
C THR A 7 23.33 7.97 23.42
N ALA A 8 22.84 8.04 24.67
CA ALA A 8 21.76 8.95 25.05
C ALA A 8 22.08 10.42 24.68
N GLU A 9 23.32 10.86 24.85
CA GLU A 9 23.79 12.19 24.46
C GLU A 9 23.70 12.42 22.95
N ARG A 10 24.08 11.41 22.14
CA ARG A 10 23.97 11.48 20.68
C ARG A 10 22.53 11.45 20.20
N ASP A 11 21.65 10.74 20.90
CA ASP A 11 20.21 10.74 20.60
C ASP A 11 19.55 12.07 20.98
N ALA A 12 19.96 12.69 22.10
CA ALA A 12 19.54 14.03 22.48
C ALA A 12 19.98 15.06 21.43
N LEU A 13 21.25 15.03 21.04
CA LEU A 13 21.80 15.91 20.01
C LEU A 13 21.13 15.70 18.64
N LEU A 14 20.81 14.45 18.29
CA LEU A 14 20.04 14.13 17.09
C LEU A 14 18.61 14.66 17.18
N THR A 15 17.96 14.56 18.34
CA THR A 15 16.59 15.05 18.58
C THR A 15 16.49 16.56 18.41
N GLU A 16 17.49 17.29 18.88
CA GLU A 16 17.57 18.75 18.75
C GLU A 16 17.85 19.18 17.30
N LEU A 17 18.87 18.60 16.67
CA LEU A 17 19.34 19.06 15.36
C LEU A 17 18.51 18.51 14.19
N TYR A 18 18.08 17.24 14.23
CA TYR A 18 17.49 16.58 13.07
C TYR A 18 16.24 17.27 12.48
N PRO A 19 15.30 17.81 13.29
CA PRO A 19 14.07 18.41 12.76
C PRO A 19 14.27 19.77 12.09
N HIS A 20 15.42 20.43 12.29
CA HIS A 20 15.66 21.84 11.93
C HIS A 20 16.96 22.12 11.18
N ALA A 21 18.02 21.36 11.43
CA ALA A 21 19.36 21.59 10.87
C ALA A 21 19.57 20.92 9.50
N GLU A 22 20.50 21.45 8.72
CA GLU A 22 20.84 20.89 7.41
C GLU A 22 21.60 19.56 7.53
N TRP A 23 21.55 18.73 6.49
CA TRP A 23 22.15 17.38 6.55
C TRP A 23 23.65 17.41 6.89
N ASN A 24 24.37 18.44 6.43
CA ASN A 24 25.80 18.56 6.64
C ASN A 24 26.14 18.91 8.10
N GLU A 25 25.32 19.74 8.75
CA GLU A 25 25.47 20.15 10.16
C GLU A 25 25.23 18.96 11.09
N VAL A 26 24.13 18.22 10.85
CA VAL A 26 23.80 17.01 11.63
C VAL A 26 24.89 15.93 11.45
N GLN A 27 25.46 15.80 10.25
CA GLN A 27 26.57 14.88 10.01
C GLN A 27 27.87 15.29 10.71
N ALA A 28 28.22 16.57 10.69
CA ALA A 28 29.41 17.08 11.35
C ALA A 28 29.30 16.92 12.87
N ALA A 29 28.16 17.29 13.45
CA ALA A 29 27.90 17.20 14.89
C ALA A 29 27.93 15.75 15.42
N LEU A 30 27.36 14.80 14.66
CA LEU A 30 27.30 13.40 15.08
C LEU A 30 28.48 12.57 14.57
N GLY A 31 29.28 13.08 13.64
CA GLY A 31 30.33 12.33 12.95
C GLY A 31 29.81 11.05 12.28
N SER A 32 28.54 11.00 11.86
CA SER A 32 27.89 9.79 11.34
C SER A 32 27.50 9.93 9.87
N SER A 33 27.32 8.81 9.18
CA SER A 33 26.82 8.84 7.80
C SER A 33 25.35 9.28 7.77
N LYS A 34 24.93 9.96 6.67
CA LYS A 34 23.51 10.35 6.47
C LYS A 34 22.56 9.18 6.69
N LYS A 35 22.94 7.98 6.21
CA LYS A 35 22.15 6.75 6.36
C LYS A 35 21.98 6.31 7.82
N ALA A 36 23.05 6.34 8.62
CA ALA A 36 22.98 5.95 10.03
C ALA A 36 22.11 6.94 10.84
N ILE A 37 22.26 8.23 10.56
CA ILE A 37 21.48 9.32 11.16
C ILE A 37 19.99 9.19 10.80
N ALA A 38 19.67 8.98 9.52
CA ALA A 38 18.30 8.77 9.06
C ALA A 38 17.62 7.58 9.76
N LEU A 39 18.33 6.44 9.85
CA LEU A 39 17.83 5.24 10.50
C LEU A 39 17.59 5.44 11.99
N ARG A 40 18.49 6.15 12.69
CA ARG A 40 18.30 6.44 14.11
C ARG A 40 17.17 7.42 14.34
N ALA A 41 17.10 8.49 13.55
CA ALA A 41 16.03 9.47 13.63
C ALA A 41 14.65 8.86 13.38
N PHE A 42 14.54 7.95 12.41
CA PHE A 42 13.32 7.18 12.17
C PHE A 42 12.91 6.35 13.40
N ARG A 43 13.86 5.68 14.07
CA ARG A 43 13.58 4.91 15.30
C ARG A 43 13.17 5.80 16.48
N LEU A 44 13.66 7.03 16.54
CA LEU A 44 13.26 8.03 17.53
C LEU A 44 11.97 8.77 17.14
N GLY A 45 11.33 8.41 16.01
CA GLY A 45 10.12 9.07 15.52
C GLY A 45 10.32 10.52 15.06
N LEU A 46 11.57 10.94 14.81
CA LEU A 46 11.90 12.29 14.40
C LEU A 46 11.57 12.49 12.92
N THR A 47 10.87 13.58 12.61
CA THR A 47 10.57 14.00 11.25
C THR A 47 11.27 15.31 10.95
N ARG A 48 11.77 15.48 9.72
CA ARG A 48 12.27 16.77 9.27
C ARG A 48 11.08 17.68 8.99
N LYS A 49 11.00 18.83 9.66
CA LYS A 49 10.13 19.91 9.17
C LYS A 49 10.65 20.30 7.78
N HIS A 50 9.77 20.68 6.86
CA HIS A 50 10.18 21.06 5.50
C HIS A 50 10.89 22.43 5.54
N ILE A 51 12.12 22.48 6.06
CA ILE A 51 12.83 23.69 6.49
C ILE A 51 13.18 24.61 5.30
N HIS A 52 13.56 24.05 4.15
CA HIS A 52 13.92 24.85 2.99
C HIS A 52 12.91 24.65 1.87
N ARG A 53 11.90 25.53 1.82
CA ARG A 53 11.11 25.73 0.60
C ARG A 53 11.49 27.05 -0.03
N LEU A 54 11.69 27.04 -1.34
CA LEU A 54 12.02 28.21 -2.13
C LEU A 54 10.75 28.75 -2.77
N GLU A 55 10.54 30.05 -2.65
CA GLU A 55 9.47 30.76 -3.36
C GLU A 55 9.83 30.89 -4.84
N ARG A 56 8.86 30.58 -5.69
CA ARG A 56 8.97 30.72 -7.14
C ARG A 56 7.67 31.22 -7.72
N THR A 57 7.77 31.84 -8.89
CA THR A 57 6.61 32.27 -9.67
C THR A 57 6.36 31.29 -10.80
N CYS A 58 5.11 30.83 -10.93
CA CYS A 58 4.74 29.95 -12.02
C CYS A 58 4.82 30.69 -13.36
N THR A 59 5.59 30.15 -14.31
CA THR A 59 5.74 30.75 -15.65
C THR A 59 4.45 30.75 -16.46
N LYS A 60 3.47 29.90 -16.12
CA LYS A 60 2.19 29.80 -16.83
C LYS A 60 1.09 30.69 -16.27
N CYS A 61 0.86 30.66 -14.95
CA CYS A 61 -0.25 31.37 -14.32
C CYS A 61 0.17 32.57 -13.47
N GLY A 62 1.48 32.85 -13.36
CA GLY A 62 2.01 33.95 -12.56
C GLY A 62 1.88 33.79 -11.04
N LYS A 63 1.27 32.70 -10.55
CA LYS A 63 1.07 32.50 -9.10
C LYS A 63 2.38 32.16 -8.39
N ALA A 64 2.59 32.76 -7.23
CA ALA A 64 3.65 32.38 -6.30
C ALA A 64 3.37 30.98 -5.73
N PHE A 65 4.41 30.15 -5.63
CA PHE A 65 4.34 28.83 -5.02
C PHE A 65 5.70 28.44 -4.42
N THR A 66 5.67 27.47 -3.51
CA THR A 66 6.88 27.00 -2.81
C THR A 66 7.32 25.65 -3.37
N CYS A 67 8.62 25.44 -3.56
CA CYS A 67 9.20 24.16 -4.01
C CYS A 67 10.41 23.74 -3.16
N SER A 68 10.73 22.44 -3.13
CA SER A 68 11.96 21.99 -2.46
C SER A 68 13.19 22.22 -3.36
N PRO A 69 14.35 22.63 -2.80
CA PRO A 69 15.60 22.79 -3.57
C PRO A 69 15.97 21.58 -4.42
N SER A 70 15.67 20.37 -3.93
CA SER A 70 15.90 19.10 -4.65
C SER A 70 15.16 18.99 -6.00
N ARG A 71 14.11 19.79 -6.22
CA ARG A 71 13.36 19.82 -7.48
C ARG A 71 13.94 20.80 -8.51
N LEU A 72 14.88 21.66 -8.13
CA LEU A 72 15.48 22.65 -9.03
C LEU A 72 16.17 22.04 -10.25
N LYS A 73 16.60 20.78 -10.16
CA LYS A 73 17.19 20.02 -11.27
C LYS A 73 16.20 19.60 -12.37
N TYR A 74 14.91 19.87 -12.21
CA TYR A 74 13.88 19.47 -13.16
C TYR A 74 13.14 20.69 -13.70
N ASP A 75 12.95 20.76 -15.01
CA ASP A 75 12.19 21.84 -15.68
C ASP A 75 10.75 21.97 -15.19
N SER A 76 10.19 20.89 -14.62
CA SER A 76 8.88 20.89 -13.98
C SER A 76 8.75 21.86 -12.80
N VAL A 77 9.87 22.36 -12.26
CA VAL A 77 9.92 23.32 -11.13
C VAL A 77 9.52 24.74 -11.53
N MET A 78 9.25 25.00 -12.81
CA MET A 78 8.75 26.30 -13.30
C MET A 78 7.23 26.47 -13.12
N PHE A 79 6.52 25.40 -12.74
CA PHE A 79 5.06 25.38 -12.70
C PHE A 79 4.51 25.06 -11.32
N CYS A 80 3.44 25.76 -10.90
CA CYS A 80 2.81 25.52 -9.60
C CYS A 80 2.02 24.20 -9.54
N SER A 81 1.65 23.62 -10.69
CA SER A 81 0.86 22.40 -10.78
C SER A 81 1.11 21.64 -12.08
N ILE A 82 0.75 20.35 -12.09
CA ILE A 82 0.75 19.52 -13.32
C ILE A 82 -0.16 20.14 -14.38
N ALA A 83 -1.26 20.78 -14.00
CA ALA A 83 -2.17 21.45 -14.92
C ALA A 83 -1.49 22.64 -15.62
N CYS A 84 -0.80 23.50 -14.88
CA CYS A 84 -0.04 24.63 -15.44
C CYS A 84 1.10 24.15 -16.35
N LYS A 85 1.81 23.10 -15.95
CA LYS A 85 2.84 22.46 -16.78
C LYS A 85 2.26 21.96 -18.11
N ASN A 86 1.17 21.20 -18.05
CA ASN A 86 0.54 20.63 -19.24
C ASN A 86 -0.08 21.71 -20.14
N ALA A 87 -0.59 22.80 -19.56
CA ALA A 87 -1.12 23.94 -20.32
C ALA A 87 -0.02 24.68 -21.09
N ALA A 88 1.11 24.98 -20.44
CA ALA A 88 2.27 25.56 -21.13
C ALA A 88 2.77 24.64 -22.26
N TRP A 89 2.91 23.35 -21.97
CA TRP A 89 3.36 22.39 -22.99
C TRP A 89 2.38 22.26 -24.17
N ARG A 90 1.08 22.46 -23.98
CA ARG A 90 0.11 22.44 -25.07
C ARG A 90 0.26 23.64 -26.00
N GLU A 91 0.63 24.80 -25.47
CA GLU A 91 0.82 26.05 -26.23
C GLU A 91 2.16 26.11 -26.96
N ASP A 92 3.23 25.56 -26.38
CA ASP A 92 4.56 25.47 -27.02
C ASP A 92 4.64 24.48 -28.21
N GLY A 93 3.49 24.09 -28.79
CA GLY A 93 3.42 23.13 -29.89
C GLY A 93 3.69 21.67 -29.48
N ALA A 94 3.95 21.36 -28.20
CA ALA A 94 4.09 19.96 -27.76
C ALA A 94 2.75 19.18 -27.79
N GLY A 95 1.63 19.86 -28.07
CA GLY A 95 0.37 19.24 -28.46
C GLY A 95 0.50 18.31 -29.68
N GLU A 96 1.38 18.65 -30.64
CA GLU A 96 1.67 17.80 -31.80
C GLU A 96 2.45 16.53 -31.42
N ARG A 97 3.36 16.61 -30.42
CA ARG A 97 4.08 15.45 -29.86
C ARG A 97 3.17 14.53 -29.03
N LEU A 98 2.04 15.05 -28.56
CA LEU A 98 0.99 14.29 -27.86
C LEU A 98 -0.04 13.70 -28.82
N ALA A 99 -0.09 14.16 -30.08
CA ALA A 99 -0.94 13.57 -31.09
C ALA A 99 -0.60 12.08 -31.21
N ARG A 100 -1.65 11.24 -31.32
CA ARG A 100 -1.47 9.79 -31.44
C ARG A 100 -1.83 9.35 -32.84
N GLU A 101 -0.97 8.53 -33.41
CA GLU A 101 -1.21 7.85 -34.68
C GLU A 101 -1.56 6.38 -34.43
N VAL A 102 -2.40 5.83 -35.31
CA VAL A 102 -2.70 4.40 -35.34
C VAL A 102 -1.71 3.76 -36.31
N VAL A 103 -0.95 2.77 -35.83
CA VAL A 103 0.00 2.02 -36.65
C VAL A 103 -0.19 0.52 -36.44
N PRO A 104 0.11 -0.31 -37.45
CA PRO A 104 0.07 -1.76 -37.27
C PRO A 104 1.26 -2.23 -36.42
N CYS A 105 1.01 -3.18 -35.52
CA CYS A 105 2.05 -3.87 -34.77
C CYS A 105 2.86 -4.78 -35.70
N GLU A 106 4.18 -4.64 -35.72
CA GLU A 106 5.04 -5.44 -36.60
C GLU A 106 5.12 -6.94 -36.24
N ALA A 107 4.67 -7.32 -35.04
CA ALA A 107 4.64 -8.72 -34.61
C ALA A 107 3.31 -9.42 -34.93
N CYS A 108 2.18 -8.72 -34.78
CA CYS A 108 0.84 -9.34 -34.85
C CYS A 108 -0.13 -8.67 -35.83
N GLY A 109 0.26 -7.56 -36.47
CA GLY A 109 -0.56 -6.82 -37.42
C GLY A 109 -1.70 -5.99 -36.80
N LEU A 110 -1.98 -6.15 -35.50
CA LEU A 110 -3.03 -5.38 -34.83
C LEU A 110 -2.70 -3.89 -34.79
N GLU A 111 -3.66 -3.07 -35.16
CA GLU A 111 -3.59 -1.63 -35.05
C GLU A 111 -3.52 -1.20 -33.57
N PHE A 112 -2.55 -0.35 -33.25
CA PHE A 112 -2.39 0.21 -31.92
C PHE A 112 -2.01 1.69 -31.98
N ARG A 113 -2.36 2.43 -30.93
CA ARG A 113 -2.09 3.86 -30.84
C ARG A 113 -0.74 4.13 -30.20
N ARG A 114 0.11 4.92 -30.88
CA ARG A 114 1.38 5.43 -30.33
C ARG A 114 1.46 6.96 -30.49
N PRO A 115 2.33 7.66 -29.75
CA PRO A 115 2.65 9.05 -30.04
C PRO A 115 3.12 9.19 -31.48
N ARG A 116 2.70 10.25 -32.18
CA ARG A 116 3.06 10.52 -33.58
C ARG A 116 4.58 10.63 -33.70
N GLY A 117 5.18 9.80 -34.56
CA GLY A 117 6.64 9.70 -34.69
C GLY A 117 7.35 8.97 -33.53
N GLY A 118 6.59 8.30 -32.65
CA GLY A 118 7.13 7.53 -31.54
C GLY A 118 7.83 6.23 -31.98
N PRO A 119 8.88 5.78 -31.27
CA PRO A 119 9.68 4.61 -31.65
C PRO A 119 8.99 3.26 -31.40
N GLN A 120 7.75 3.25 -30.89
CA GLN A 120 7.06 2.01 -30.54
C GLN A 120 6.60 1.27 -31.80
N ARG A 121 7.13 0.06 -32.01
CA ARG A 121 6.83 -0.83 -33.14
C ARG A 121 5.80 -1.94 -32.81
N PHE A 122 5.52 -2.12 -31.51
CA PHE A 122 4.76 -3.25 -31.00
C PHE A 122 3.65 -2.81 -30.06
N CYS A 123 2.49 -3.47 -30.13
CA CYS A 123 1.32 -3.14 -29.30
C CYS A 123 1.48 -3.54 -27.82
N SER A 124 2.43 -4.42 -27.49
CA SER A 124 2.69 -4.88 -26.12
C SER A 124 4.10 -5.45 -25.94
N PRO A 125 4.62 -5.51 -24.69
CA PRO A 125 5.89 -6.19 -24.38
C PRO A 125 5.94 -7.66 -24.82
N ALA A 126 4.79 -8.34 -24.84
CA ALA A 126 4.69 -9.72 -25.34
C ALA A 126 4.97 -9.79 -26.85
N CYS A 127 4.56 -8.79 -27.63
CA CYS A 127 4.85 -8.71 -29.06
C CYS A 127 6.33 -8.42 -29.33
N VAL A 128 7.02 -7.70 -28.43
CA VAL A 128 8.47 -7.52 -28.49
C VAL A 128 9.19 -8.87 -28.33
N ILE A 129 8.74 -9.71 -27.39
CA ILE A 129 9.31 -11.04 -27.14
C ILE A 129 9.03 -11.98 -28.31
N VAL A 130 7.82 -11.95 -28.88
CA VAL A 130 7.40 -12.78 -30.02
C VAL A 130 8.17 -12.44 -31.29
N TRP A 131 8.35 -11.15 -31.59
CA TRP A 131 9.06 -10.72 -32.80
C TRP A 131 10.55 -11.07 -32.77
N ARG A 132 11.14 -11.14 -31.57
CA ARG A 132 12.56 -11.43 -31.40
C ARG A 132 12.92 -12.91 -31.63
N ASP A 133 11.97 -13.87 -31.70
CA ASP A 133 12.37 -15.26 -31.43
C ASP A 133 11.49 -16.48 -31.87
N ASP A 134 10.64 -16.54 -32.94
CA ASP A 134 10.02 -17.89 -33.22
C ASP A 134 9.36 -18.29 -34.57
N PRO A 135 9.75 -19.44 -35.18
CA PRO A 135 9.07 -20.12 -36.30
C PRO A 135 7.80 -20.93 -35.97
N MET A 136 7.41 -21.15 -34.70
CA MET A 136 6.16 -21.86 -34.33
C MET A 136 4.93 -20.93 -34.17
N ARG A 137 4.81 -19.92 -35.03
CA ARG A 137 3.79 -18.87 -35.01
C ARG A 137 2.35 -19.40 -34.95
N GLU A 138 2.03 -20.37 -35.80
CA GLU A 138 0.65 -20.81 -36.06
C GLU A 138 0.09 -21.72 -34.94
N SER A 139 0.89 -22.69 -34.49
CA SER A 139 0.51 -23.61 -33.42
C SER A 139 0.36 -22.92 -32.05
N ARG A 140 1.07 -21.80 -31.82
CA ARG A 140 0.93 -20.99 -30.60
C ARG A 140 -0.23 -20.00 -30.64
N ILE A 141 -0.60 -19.46 -31.80
CA ILE A 141 -1.83 -18.65 -31.95
C ILE A 141 -3.05 -19.53 -31.63
N GLN A 142 -3.09 -20.74 -32.19
CA GLN A 142 -4.14 -21.72 -31.91
C GLN A 142 -4.20 -22.12 -30.42
N ARG A 143 -3.05 -22.41 -29.78
CA ARG A 143 -3.01 -22.67 -28.31
C ARG A 143 -3.38 -21.46 -27.44
N ARG A 144 -3.13 -20.22 -27.90
CA ARG A 144 -3.46 -18.98 -27.16
C ARG A 144 -4.94 -18.59 -27.30
N GLN A 145 -5.60 -19.01 -28.37
CA GLN A 145 -7.03 -18.77 -28.62
C GLN A 145 -7.93 -19.90 -28.10
N ALA A 146 -7.36 -21.07 -27.77
CA ALA A 146 -8.10 -22.19 -27.18
C ALA A 146 -8.87 -21.74 -25.92
N ARG A 147 -10.21 -21.85 -25.99
CA ARG A 147 -11.11 -21.60 -24.87
C ARG A 147 -11.37 -22.92 -24.15
N LEU A 148 -11.29 -22.87 -22.83
CA LEU A 148 -11.63 -23.97 -21.95
C LEU A 148 -12.94 -23.65 -21.24
N THR A 149 -13.86 -24.59 -21.30
CA THR A 149 -15.10 -24.57 -20.51
C THR A 149 -14.78 -25.06 -19.10
N LEU A 150 -14.96 -24.19 -18.11
CA LEU A 150 -14.68 -24.45 -16.71
C LEU A 150 -15.95 -24.29 -15.90
N ASN A 151 -16.05 -25.04 -14.80
CA ASN A 151 -17.16 -24.91 -13.86
C ASN A 151 -16.74 -24.04 -12.66
N CYS A 152 -17.61 -23.10 -12.30
CA CYS A 152 -17.36 -22.22 -11.17
C CYS A 152 -17.50 -23.00 -9.86
N VAL A 153 -16.43 -23.04 -9.05
CA VAL A 153 -16.43 -23.73 -7.75
C VAL A 153 -17.49 -23.17 -6.79
N LYS A 154 -17.87 -21.90 -6.94
CA LYS A 154 -18.87 -21.24 -6.07
C LYS A 154 -20.33 -21.47 -6.47
N CYS A 155 -20.64 -21.38 -7.76
CA CYS A 155 -22.03 -21.37 -8.24
C CYS A 155 -22.35 -22.51 -9.21
N GLY A 156 -21.40 -23.40 -9.50
CA GLY A 156 -21.57 -24.52 -10.42
C GLY A 156 -21.67 -24.16 -11.91
N LYS A 157 -21.92 -22.88 -12.25
CA LYS A 157 -22.11 -22.46 -13.64
C LYS A 157 -20.86 -22.71 -14.48
N SER A 158 -21.07 -23.23 -15.69
CA SER A 158 -20.05 -23.33 -16.72
C SER A 158 -19.75 -21.94 -17.31
N PHE A 159 -18.49 -21.67 -17.59
CA PHE A 159 -18.04 -20.43 -18.24
C PHE A 159 -16.75 -20.68 -19.02
N GLU A 160 -16.53 -19.87 -20.04
CA GLU A 160 -15.36 -20.02 -20.90
C GLU A 160 -14.24 -19.05 -20.54
N LYS A 161 -13.00 -19.55 -20.51
CA LYS A 161 -11.80 -18.72 -20.43
C LYS A 161 -10.74 -19.19 -21.41
N LEU A 162 -9.85 -18.29 -21.80
CA LEU A 162 -8.68 -18.67 -22.60
C LEU A 162 -7.78 -19.57 -21.77
N ALA A 163 -7.20 -20.60 -22.38
CA ALA A 163 -6.29 -21.54 -21.73
C ALA A 163 -5.08 -20.85 -21.06
N CYS A 164 -4.67 -19.67 -21.54
CA CYS A 164 -3.63 -18.87 -20.90
C CYS A 164 -4.09 -18.20 -19.58
N GLN A 165 -5.39 -17.97 -19.41
CA GLN A 165 -5.99 -17.31 -18.23
C GLN A 165 -6.28 -18.29 -17.09
N THR A 166 -6.07 -19.60 -17.32
CA THR A 166 -6.33 -20.68 -16.34
C THR A 166 -5.06 -21.17 -15.65
N LYS A 167 -3.89 -20.66 -16.04
CA LYS A 167 -2.61 -20.97 -15.41
C LYS A 167 -2.54 -20.40 -13.98
N ASP A 168 -1.64 -20.95 -13.17
CA ASP A 168 -1.36 -20.52 -11.79
C ASP A 168 -2.59 -20.53 -10.86
N GLY A 169 -3.49 -21.51 -11.05
CA GLY A 169 -4.69 -21.67 -10.23
C GLY A 169 -5.79 -20.62 -10.48
N ARG A 170 -5.64 -19.79 -11.51
CA ARG A 170 -6.68 -18.85 -11.97
C ARG A 170 -7.76 -19.60 -12.76
N GLY A 171 -8.98 -19.06 -12.81
CA GLY A 171 -10.08 -19.70 -13.56
C GLY A 171 -10.99 -20.63 -12.75
N ARG A 172 -10.93 -20.59 -11.41
CA ARG A 172 -11.85 -21.33 -10.51
C ARG A 172 -13.26 -20.72 -10.41
N PHE A 173 -13.42 -19.45 -10.79
CA PHE A 173 -14.67 -18.71 -10.62
C PHE A 173 -15.06 -17.97 -11.90
N CYS A 174 -16.36 -17.94 -12.17
CA CYS A 174 -16.95 -17.27 -13.34
C CYS A 174 -16.87 -15.73 -13.24
N SER A 175 -16.83 -15.17 -12.03
CA SER A 175 -16.78 -13.71 -11.82
C SER A 175 -16.02 -13.32 -10.55
N ARG A 176 -15.60 -12.04 -10.47
CA ARG A 176 -15.00 -11.46 -9.25
C ARG A 176 -15.94 -11.55 -8.05
N ALA A 177 -17.25 -11.43 -8.27
CA ALA A 177 -18.26 -11.60 -7.24
C ALA A 177 -18.29 -13.03 -6.71
N CYS A 178 -18.27 -14.04 -7.59
CA CYS A 178 -18.23 -15.45 -7.16
C CYS A 178 -16.94 -15.79 -6.42
N ASN A 179 -15.79 -15.29 -6.89
CA ASN A 179 -14.52 -15.42 -6.17
C ASN A 179 -14.60 -14.78 -4.77
N GLY A 180 -15.09 -13.53 -4.69
CA GLY A 180 -15.23 -12.82 -3.42
C GLY A 180 -16.16 -13.54 -2.44
N SER A 181 -17.34 -13.98 -2.89
CA SER A 181 -18.27 -14.74 -2.04
C SER A 181 -17.69 -16.09 -1.60
N TRP A 182 -16.98 -16.80 -2.48
CA TRP A 182 -16.35 -18.07 -2.12
C TRP A 182 -15.21 -17.87 -1.12
N VAL A 183 -14.37 -16.86 -1.33
CA VAL A 183 -13.30 -16.47 -0.39
C VAL A 183 -13.88 -16.06 0.96
N ILE A 184 -15.03 -15.37 1.00
CA ILE A 184 -15.70 -15.03 2.26
C ILE A 184 -16.25 -16.28 2.95
N ALA A 185 -16.89 -17.18 2.20
CA ALA A 185 -17.50 -18.40 2.75
C ALA A 185 -16.48 -19.49 3.14
N HIS A 186 -15.34 -19.56 2.46
CA HIS A 186 -14.26 -20.54 2.68
C HIS A 186 -13.02 -19.89 3.30
N ARG A 187 -13.18 -18.71 3.92
CA ARG A 187 -12.18 -18.09 4.79
C ARG A 187 -12.15 -18.85 6.11
N GLU A 188 -11.63 -20.08 6.08
CA GLU A 188 -11.32 -20.80 7.33
C GLU A 188 -10.10 -20.24 8.06
N HIS A 189 -9.35 -19.33 7.43
CA HIS A 189 -8.29 -18.59 8.09
C HIS A 189 -8.35 -17.11 7.71
N VAL A 190 -8.92 -16.31 8.62
CA VAL A 190 -8.46 -14.93 8.79
C VAL A 190 -6.96 -15.07 9.05
N ARG A 191 -6.12 -14.67 8.09
CA ARG A 191 -4.68 -14.63 8.33
C ARG A 191 -4.48 -13.62 9.43
N GLU A 192 -4.23 -14.10 10.64
CA GLU A 192 -3.67 -13.32 11.72
C GLU A 192 -2.57 -12.45 11.12
N SER A 193 -2.77 -11.14 11.12
CA SER A 193 -1.76 -10.23 10.57
C SER A 193 -0.46 -10.42 11.37
N GLN A 194 0.70 -10.16 10.77
CA GLN A 194 1.96 -10.23 11.52
C GLN A 194 1.94 -9.31 12.76
N LEU A 195 1.08 -8.29 12.74
CA LEU A 195 0.85 -7.36 13.83
C LEU A 195 -0.03 -7.97 14.93
N GLU A 196 -1.15 -8.62 14.58
CA GLU A 196 -1.99 -9.37 15.54
C GLU A 196 -1.18 -10.47 16.24
N ARG A 197 -0.37 -11.22 15.47
CA ARG A 197 0.49 -12.27 16.04
C ARG A 197 1.54 -11.70 16.99
N GLY A 198 2.24 -10.65 16.57
CA GLY A 198 3.26 -10.01 17.39
C GLY A 198 2.69 -9.38 18.66
N PHE A 199 1.48 -8.83 18.60
CA PHE A 199 0.80 -8.28 19.77
C PHE A 199 0.27 -9.38 20.69
N ALA A 200 -0.28 -10.48 20.14
CA ALA A 200 -0.65 -11.66 20.91
C ALA A 200 0.57 -12.25 21.65
N ASP A 201 1.72 -12.38 21.00
CA ASP A 201 2.94 -12.86 21.65
C ASP A 201 3.38 -11.93 22.79
N LYS A 202 3.18 -10.62 22.65
CA LYS A 202 3.45 -9.65 23.73
C LYS A 202 2.50 -9.83 24.92
N LEU A 203 1.20 -10.02 24.67
CA LEU A 203 0.22 -10.28 25.73
C LEU A 203 0.51 -11.61 26.44
N ARG A 204 0.91 -12.66 25.71
CA ARG A 204 1.38 -13.92 26.30
C ARG A 204 2.62 -13.72 27.15
N GLY A 205 3.58 -12.91 26.69
CA GLY A 205 4.77 -12.53 27.44
C GLY A 205 4.46 -11.76 28.74
N ALA A 206 3.32 -11.06 28.79
CA ALA A 206 2.82 -10.39 29.98
C ALA A 206 2.03 -11.32 30.93
N GLY A 207 1.89 -12.61 30.59
CA GLY A 207 1.19 -13.60 31.42
C GLY A 207 -0.34 -13.60 31.27
N LEU A 208 -0.89 -12.92 30.27
CA LEU A 208 -2.33 -12.88 30.03
C LEU A 208 -2.83 -14.12 29.31
N ILE A 209 -4.00 -14.63 29.74
CA ILE A 209 -4.70 -15.76 29.12
C ILE A 209 -5.87 -15.20 28.30
N PHE A 210 -5.84 -15.42 26.99
CA PHE A 210 -6.84 -14.91 26.05
C PHE A 210 -7.00 -15.86 24.86
N GLU A 211 -8.11 -15.69 24.14
CA GLU A 211 -8.40 -16.40 22.90
C GLU A 211 -8.27 -15.45 21.71
N THR A 212 -7.54 -15.87 20.67
CA THR A 212 -7.45 -15.12 19.41
C THR A 212 -8.55 -15.56 18.45
N GLN A 213 -9.08 -14.64 17.64
CA GLN A 213 -10.09 -14.94 16.61
C GLN A 213 -11.36 -15.61 17.18
N PHE A 214 -11.79 -15.17 18.36
CA PHE A 214 -12.95 -15.73 19.07
C PHE A 214 -14.23 -15.49 18.27
N LYS A 215 -14.96 -16.57 17.94
CA LYS A 215 -16.20 -16.50 17.17
C LYS A 215 -17.37 -16.11 18.06
N PHE A 216 -17.98 -14.96 17.79
CA PHE A 216 -19.11 -14.44 18.53
C PHE A 216 -20.25 -14.02 17.58
N GLN A 217 -21.38 -14.73 17.62
CA GLN A 217 -22.60 -14.44 16.84
C GLN A 217 -22.36 -14.08 15.35
N GLY A 218 -21.47 -14.82 14.68
CA GLY A 218 -21.13 -14.59 13.27
C GLY A 218 -20.06 -13.52 13.01
N PHE A 219 -19.49 -12.93 14.05
CA PHE A 219 -18.32 -12.07 14.02
C PHE A 219 -17.11 -12.81 14.62
N ALA A 220 -15.90 -12.35 14.28
CA ALA A 220 -14.67 -12.76 14.93
C ALA A 220 -14.14 -11.56 15.72
N ILE A 221 -13.76 -11.80 16.97
CA ILE A 221 -13.06 -10.86 17.84
C ILE A 221 -11.57 -11.20 17.74
N ASP A 222 -10.72 -10.21 17.45
CA ASP A 222 -9.30 -10.48 17.24
C ASP A 222 -8.63 -11.08 18.48
N ILE A 223 -8.88 -10.49 19.66
CA ILE A 223 -8.41 -10.96 20.96
C ILE A 223 -9.55 -10.85 21.96
N ALA A 224 -9.93 -11.95 22.59
CA ALA A 224 -11.01 -12.02 23.56
C ALA A 224 -10.53 -12.56 24.91
N PHE A 225 -11.08 -12.01 25.99
CA PHE A 225 -10.97 -12.53 27.35
C PHE A 225 -12.37 -12.98 27.78
N PRO A 226 -12.82 -14.20 27.43
CA PRO A 226 -14.20 -14.63 27.67
C PRO A 226 -14.60 -14.62 29.15
N ALA A 227 -13.67 -14.96 30.04
CA ALA A 227 -13.89 -14.94 31.49
C ALA A 227 -14.20 -13.54 32.03
N LEU A 228 -13.65 -12.49 31.40
CA LEU A 228 -13.80 -11.10 31.81
C LEU A 228 -14.77 -10.32 30.91
N LYS A 229 -15.29 -10.96 29.86
CA LYS A 229 -16.06 -10.33 28.77
C LYS A 229 -15.36 -9.08 28.20
N VAL A 230 -14.06 -9.16 27.96
CA VAL A 230 -13.32 -8.08 27.29
C VAL A 230 -13.00 -8.49 25.86
N ALA A 231 -13.36 -7.65 24.89
CA ALA A 231 -13.10 -7.83 23.48
C ALA A 231 -12.11 -6.75 23.01
N VAL A 232 -10.97 -7.17 22.45
CA VAL A 232 -9.92 -6.29 21.92
C VAL A 232 -9.86 -6.47 20.41
N GLU A 233 -10.05 -5.37 19.68
CA GLU A 233 -10.10 -5.32 18.22
C GLU A 233 -8.90 -4.53 17.68
N VAL A 234 -8.19 -5.10 16.72
CA VAL A 234 -6.97 -4.51 16.15
C VAL A 234 -7.32 -3.86 14.81
N ASP A 235 -7.47 -2.55 14.86
CA ASP A 235 -8.10 -1.77 13.81
C ASP A 235 -7.06 -1.20 12.83
N GLY A 236 -7.10 -1.66 11.58
CA GLY A 236 -6.20 -1.20 10.51
C GLY A 236 -6.58 0.19 10.00
N ASP A 237 -5.69 1.18 10.17
CA ASP A 237 -5.91 2.61 9.85
C ASP A 237 -6.45 2.87 8.42
N TYR A 238 -6.15 1.97 7.48
CA TYR A 238 -6.54 2.09 6.08
C TYR A 238 -8.04 1.82 5.81
N TRP A 239 -8.72 1.01 6.64
CA TRP A 239 -10.07 0.51 6.34
C TRP A 239 -11.21 1.34 6.95
N HIS A 240 -10.90 2.28 7.85
CA HIS A 240 -11.90 3.14 8.50
C HIS A 240 -12.56 4.17 7.58
N SER A 241 -12.07 4.33 6.36
CA SER A 241 -12.62 5.27 5.37
C SER A 241 -13.81 4.72 4.56
N PHE A 242 -14.22 3.45 4.76
CA PHE A 242 -15.34 2.84 4.03
C PHE A 242 -16.66 2.81 4.84
N PRO A 243 -17.75 3.46 4.36
CA PRO A 243 -19.04 3.52 5.08
C PRO A 243 -19.66 2.16 5.42
N LYS A 244 -19.43 1.14 4.59
CA LYS A 244 -19.93 -0.23 4.84
C LYS A 244 -19.19 -0.96 5.97
N ALA A 245 -17.91 -0.63 6.21
CA ALA A 245 -17.15 -1.18 7.33
C ALA A 245 -17.68 -0.61 8.65
N GLN A 246 -17.85 0.71 8.70
CA GLN A 246 -18.40 1.42 9.88
C GLN A 246 -19.78 0.91 10.30
N ALA A 247 -20.68 0.65 9.34
CA ALA A 247 -22.01 0.12 9.65
C ALA A 247 -21.97 -1.30 10.24
N ARG A 248 -21.01 -2.13 9.80
CA ARG A 248 -20.79 -3.49 10.32
C ARG A 248 -20.18 -3.45 11.72
N ASP A 249 -19.19 -2.58 11.92
CA ASP A 249 -18.52 -2.38 13.21
C ASP A 249 -19.52 -1.88 14.26
N LYS A 250 -20.35 -0.89 13.92
CA LYS A 250 -21.40 -0.40 14.82
C LYS A 250 -22.38 -1.50 15.23
N LYS A 251 -22.72 -2.42 14.31
CA LYS A 251 -23.59 -3.56 14.62
C LYS A 251 -22.88 -4.55 15.56
N LYS A 252 -21.60 -4.83 15.33
CA LYS A 252 -20.79 -5.71 16.18
C LYS A 252 -20.66 -5.14 17.59
N ASP A 253 -20.31 -3.86 17.72
CA ASP A 253 -20.11 -3.19 18.99
C ASP A 253 -21.42 -3.14 19.80
N ALA A 254 -22.56 -2.89 19.15
CA ALA A 254 -23.86 -2.93 19.80
C ALA A 254 -24.23 -4.32 20.35
N LEU A 255 -23.92 -5.39 19.61
CA LEU A 255 -24.16 -6.77 20.06
C LEU A 255 -23.23 -7.16 21.22
N LEU A 256 -21.95 -6.82 21.13
CA LEU A 256 -21.00 -7.07 22.21
C LEU A 256 -21.42 -6.34 23.49
N THR A 257 -21.76 -5.05 23.38
CA THR A 257 -22.21 -4.25 24.52
C THR A 257 -23.51 -4.80 25.12
N ALA A 258 -24.47 -5.24 24.29
CA ALA A 258 -25.73 -5.83 24.76
C ALA A 258 -25.52 -7.13 25.57
N GLU A 259 -24.49 -7.91 25.23
CA GLU A 259 -24.11 -9.14 25.93
C GLU A 259 -23.14 -8.89 27.11
N GLY A 260 -22.91 -7.62 27.45
CA GLY A 260 -22.09 -7.19 28.57
C GLY A 260 -20.58 -7.24 28.29
N TRP A 261 -20.16 -7.21 27.03
CA TRP A 261 -18.75 -7.15 26.68
C TRP A 261 -18.24 -5.71 26.69
N ARG A 262 -17.06 -5.52 27.26
CA ARG A 262 -16.28 -4.28 27.12
C ARG A 262 -15.45 -4.36 25.84
N VAL A 263 -15.71 -3.45 24.90
CA VAL A 263 -15.01 -3.40 23.61
C VAL A 263 -13.88 -2.36 23.65
N LEU A 264 -12.65 -2.79 23.40
CA LEU A 264 -11.46 -1.96 23.27
C LEU A 264 -10.97 -2.02 21.81
N ARG A 265 -10.90 -0.88 21.13
CA ARG A 265 -10.37 -0.78 19.76
C ARG A 265 -8.97 -0.17 19.80
N LEU A 266 -7.98 -0.94 19.36
CA LEU A 266 -6.58 -0.53 19.30
C LEU A 266 -6.19 -0.21 17.86
N PRO A 267 -5.88 1.04 17.52
CA PRO A 267 -5.43 1.39 16.18
C PRO A 267 -4.07 0.76 15.85
N GLU A 268 -3.89 0.36 14.60
CA GLU A 268 -2.65 -0.26 14.11
C GLU A 268 -1.41 0.63 14.37
N HIS A 269 -1.51 1.94 14.16
CA HIS A 269 -0.42 2.88 14.45
C HIS A 269 -0.03 2.93 15.92
N LEU A 270 -0.96 2.71 16.87
CA LEU A 270 -0.66 2.70 18.30
C LEU A 270 0.22 1.49 18.62
N ILE A 271 -0.17 0.30 18.16
CA ILE A 271 0.59 -0.94 18.37
C ILE A 271 1.98 -0.87 17.73
N LYS A 272 2.10 -0.24 16.54
CA LYS A 272 3.39 -0.09 15.85
C LYS A 272 4.32 0.92 16.52
N ARG A 273 3.76 2.03 17.01
CA ARG A 273 4.54 3.15 17.57
C ARG A 273 4.93 2.88 19.02
N ASP A 274 4.00 2.34 19.80
CA ASP A 274 4.13 2.17 21.24
C ASP A 274 3.36 0.91 21.71
N PRO A 275 3.95 -0.28 21.52
CA PRO A 275 3.30 -1.52 21.91
C PRO A 275 3.19 -1.70 23.42
N ASP A 276 3.98 -0.97 24.22
CA ASP A 276 3.89 -1.00 25.70
C ASP A 276 2.64 -0.26 26.18
N ARG A 277 2.39 0.93 25.62
CA ARG A 277 1.13 1.63 25.87
C ARG A 277 -0.10 0.82 25.45
N ALA A 278 -0.04 0.15 24.30
CA ALA A 278 -1.14 -0.72 23.87
C ALA A 278 -1.38 -1.88 24.85
N LEU A 279 -0.31 -2.44 25.44
CA LEU A 279 -0.42 -3.46 26.49
C LEU A 279 -1.04 -2.89 27.77
N GLU A 280 -0.65 -1.69 28.19
CA GLU A 280 -1.25 -1.01 29.36
C GLU A 280 -2.75 -0.76 29.17
N GLU A 281 -3.19 -0.36 27.97
CA GLU A 281 -4.61 -0.19 27.68
C GLU A 281 -5.39 -1.51 27.78
N VAL A 282 -4.80 -2.63 27.37
CA VAL A 282 -5.39 -3.96 27.58
C VAL A 282 -5.40 -4.34 29.05
N LEU A 283 -4.31 -4.11 29.79
CA LEU A 283 -4.21 -4.39 31.22
C LEU A 283 -5.27 -3.62 32.02
N ASN A 284 -5.47 -2.33 31.74
CA ASN A 284 -6.53 -1.51 32.33
C ASN A 284 -7.94 -1.95 31.91
N ALA A 285 -8.06 -2.68 30.81
CA ALA A 285 -9.33 -3.23 30.36
C ALA A 285 -9.69 -4.54 31.06
N VAL A 286 -8.68 -5.34 31.43
CA VAL A 286 -8.83 -6.66 32.06
C VAL A 286 -8.61 -6.66 33.58
N ALA A 287 -8.13 -5.55 34.15
CA ALA A 287 -8.10 -5.29 35.59
C ALA A 287 -9.50 -4.95 36.13
#